data_AF-A0A1T5FLX7-F1
#
_entry.id   AF-A0A1T5FLX7-F1
#
_cell.length_a   1.000
_cell.length_b   1.000
_cell.length_c   1.000
_cell.angle_alpha   90.00
_cell.angle_beta   90.00
_cell.angle_gamma   90.00
#
_symmetry.space_group_name_H-M   'P 1'
#
loop_
_entity.id
_entity.type
_entity.pdbx_description
1 polymer ?
#
loop_
_entity_poly.entity_id
_entity_poly.type
_entity_poly.pdbx_seq_one_letter_code
_entity_poly.pdbx_strand_id
1 'polypeptide(L)'
;MEPPFRLEPWHVGAVVADLEQAILEYRMLGAVGFSDAANFDFDTYDAATGDIVREQLDVVYVELAAGRGSVELICPRNAYGPQARLLRQRPGLSHTAYWCEEFIQAANWLLDCGAQLVLAPLHGVPGSHAELASAPLDDVLAAAQTCYLRLRSGGLIELNTVESRLGMPLMWGNSILDRLPVPQAWRA
;
A
#
# COMPACT_ATOMS: atom_id res chain seq x y z
N MET A 1 26.27 1.87 10.99
CA MET A 1 26.14 0.66 10.16
C MET A 1 25.53 1.11 8.86
N GLU A 2 26.17 0.84 7.73
CA GLU A 2 25.62 1.18 6.41
C GLU A 2 24.61 0.11 5.97
N PRO A 3 23.49 0.49 5.32
CA PRO A 3 22.50 -0.48 4.85
C PRO A 3 23.07 -1.29 3.67
N PRO A 4 22.91 -2.62 3.64
CA PRO A 4 23.41 -3.49 2.58
C PRO A 4 22.47 -3.58 1.36
N PHE A 5 21.57 -2.60 1.17
CA PHE A 5 20.52 -2.60 0.14
C PHE A 5 20.24 -1.17 -0.33
N ARG A 6 19.52 -1.04 -1.44
CA ARG A 6 19.03 0.25 -1.96
C ARG A 6 17.52 0.34 -1.89
N LEU A 7 17.03 1.55 -1.57
CA LEU A 7 15.62 1.89 -1.58
C LEU A 7 15.37 2.97 -2.63
N GLU A 8 14.43 2.72 -3.54
CA GLU A 8 13.95 3.75 -4.48
C GLU A 8 12.58 4.25 -4.01
N PRO A 9 12.40 5.56 -3.76
CA PRO A 9 11.09 6.09 -3.39
C PRO A 9 10.05 5.80 -4.47
N TRP A 10 8.89 5.32 -4.06
CA TRP A 10 7.78 5.01 -4.97
C TRP A 10 6.61 5.98 -4.78
N HIS A 11 5.90 5.85 -3.67
CA HIS A 11 4.71 6.65 -3.37
C HIS A 11 4.58 6.96 -1.88
N VAL A 12 3.58 7.79 -1.58
CA VAL A 12 3.13 8.05 -0.22
C VAL A 12 1.67 7.61 -0.12
N GLY A 13 1.38 6.69 0.80
CA GLY A 13 0.02 6.21 1.02
C GLY A 13 -0.73 7.06 2.03
N ALA A 14 -2.01 7.29 1.77
CA ALA A 14 -2.93 7.98 2.66
C ALA A 14 -4.26 7.22 2.75
N VAL A 15 -4.74 6.97 3.96
CA VAL A 15 -6.06 6.37 4.17
C VAL A 15 -7.11 7.47 4.30
N VAL A 16 -8.16 7.38 3.50
CA VAL A 16 -9.24 8.37 3.42
C VAL A 16 -10.59 7.71 3.69
N ALA A 17 -11.52 8.48 4.25
CA ALA A 17 -12.89 8.03 4.50
C ALA A 17 -13.79 8.19 3.27
N ASP A 18 -13.46 9.15 2.40
CA ASP A 18 -14.21 9.49 1.19
C ASP A 18 -13.21 9.63 0.04
N LEU A 19 -13.13 8.57 -0.77
CA LEU A 19 -12.19 8.50 -1.88
C LEU A 19 -12.54 9.48 -2.99
N GLU A 20 -13.83 9.67 -3.25
CA GLU A 20 -14.31 10.58 -4.30
C GLU A 20 -13.94 12.03 -3.97
N GLN A 21 -14.20 12.45 -2.73
CA GLN A 21 -13.84 13.77 -2.25
C GLN A 21 -12.32 14.00 -2.28
N ALA A 22 -11.53 13.01 -1.84
CA ALA A 22 -10.06 13.10 -1.87
C ALA A 22 -9.53 13.26 -3.31
N ILE A 23 -10.08 12.53 -4.29
CA ILE A 23 -9.71 12.68 -5.70
C ILE A 23 -9.99 14.10 -6.20
N LEU A 24 -11.15 14.68 -5.85
CA LEU A 24 -11.49 16.05 -6.23
C LEU A 24 -10.51 17.07 -5.63
N GLU A 25 -10.10 16.90 -4.38
CA GLU A 25 -9.10 17.76 -3.73
C GLU A 25 -7.74 17.69 -4.45
N TYR A 26 -7.29 16.49 -4.80
CA TYR A 26 -6.05 16.33 -5.56
C TYR A 26 -6.13 16.90 -6.98
N ARG A 27 -7.30 16.86 -7.64
CA ARG A 27 -7.51 17.57 -8.91
C ARG A 27 -7.34 19.09 -8.73
N MET A 28 -7.84 19.65 -7.63
CA MET A 28 -7.66 21.09 -7.32
C MET A 28 -6.20 21.46 -7.05
N LEU A 29 -5.40 20.52 -6.56
CA LEU A 29 -3.96 20.69 -6.36
C LEU A 29 -3.13 20.56 -7.65
N GLY A 30 -3.76 20.30 -8.79
CA GLY A 30 -3.07 20.15 -10.08
C GLY A 30 -2.50 18.76 -10.32
N ALA A 31 -3.14 17.71 -9.78
CA ALA A 31 -2.85 16.34 -10.21
C ALA A 31 -3.03 16.19 -11.73
N VAL A 32 -2.07 15.53 -12.35
CA VAL A 32 -1.97 15.38 -13.82
C VAL A 32 -2.40 14.01 -14.30
N GLY A 33 -2.50 13.03 -13.40
CA GLY A 33 -2.85 11.65 -13.72
C GLY A 33 -3.50 10.95 -12.53
N PHE A 34 -4.36 9.99 -12.86
CA PHE A 34 -4.97 9.08 -11.90
C PHE A 34 -4.96 7.67 -12.50
N SER A 35 -4.59 6.68 -11.70
CA SER A 35 -4.79 5.27 -12.00
C SER A 35 -5.45 4.60 -10.81
N ASP A 36 -6.39 3.70 -11.06
CA ASP A 36 -7.14 3.05 -9.99
C ASP A 36 -7.02 1.53 -10.01
N ALA A 37 -7.15 0.96 -8.82
CA ALA A 37 -7.31 -0.45 -8.55
C ALA A 37 -8.58 -0.59 -7.70
N ALA A 38 -9.73 -0.53 -8.37
CA ALA A 38 -11.02 -0.70 -7.71
C ALA A 38 -11.23 -2.17 -7.29
N ASN A 39 -11.88 -2.38 -6.14
CA ASN A 39 -12.16 -3.72 -5.59
C ASN A 39 -10.90 -4.56 -5.32
N PHE A 40 -9.87 -3.94 -4.76
CA PHE A 40 -8.65 -4.63 -4.40
C PHE A 40 -8.87 -5.49 -3.15
N ASP A 41 -9.07 -6.79 -3.37
CA ASP A 41 -9.34 -7.75 -2.31
C ASP A 41 -8.19 -8.75 -2.18
N PHE A 42 -7.58 -8.80 -1.01
CA PHE A 42 -6.42 -9.64 -0.74
C PHE A 42 -6.39 -10.07 0.72
N ASP A 43 -5.67 -11.16 0.99
CA ASP A 43 -5.37 -11.61 2.34
C ASP A 43 -4.06 -11.00 2.80
N THR A 44 -3.98 -10.62 4.07
CA THR A 44 -2.78 -10.02 4.66
C THR A 44 -2.53 -10.56 6.05
N TYR A 45 -1.26 -10.77 6.39
CA TYR A 45 -0.87 -10.98 7.79
C TYR A 45 -1.03 -9.67 8.57
N ASP A 46 -1.78 -9.69 9.68
CA ASP A 46 -1.94 -8.56 10.59
C ASP A 46 -1.17 -8.82 11.89
N ALA A 47 -0.05 -8.14 12.08
CA ALA A 47 0.79 -8.32 13.27
C ALA A 47 0.09 -7.91 14.58
N ALA A 48 -0.96 -7.07 14.51
CA ALA A 48 -1.69 -6.66 15.70
C ALA A 48 -2.60 -7.77 16.26
N THR A 49 -3.07 -8.69 15.40
CA THR A 49 -3.87 -9.85 15.82
C THR A 49 -3.06 -11.14 15.79
N GLY A 50 -1.99 -11.20 15.00
CA GLY A 50 -1.23 -12.41 14.73
C GLY A 50 -1.91 -13.36 13.73
N ASP A 51 -2.91 -12.86 12.99
CA ASP A 51 -3.75 -13.67 12.09
C ASP A 51 -3.64 -13.21 10.63
N ILE A 52 -4.08 -14.06 9.71
CA ILE A 52 -4.37 -13.67 8.32
C ILE A 52 -5.80 -13.11 8.25
N VAL A 53 -5.95 -11.89 7.75
CA VAL A 53 -7.23 -11.21 7.58
C VAL A 53 -7.46 -10.83 6.12
N ARG A 54 -8.72 -10.83 5.69
CA ARG A 54 -9.11 -10.35 4.36
C ARG A 54 -9.27 -8.82 4.39
N GLU A 55 -8.52 -8.11 3.55
CA GLU A 55 -8.76 -6.70 3.27
C GLU A 55 -9.56 -6.52 1.98
N GLN A 56 -10.34 -5.44 1.97
CA GLN A 56 -11.11 -5.01 0.81
C GLN A 56 -10.93 -3.50 0.70
N LEU A 57 -10.22 -3.06 -0.33
CA LEU A 57 -9.84 -1.66 -0.51
C LEU A 57 -10.31 -1.15 -1.88
N ASP A 58 -10.60 0.14 -1.96
CA ASP A 58 -10.51 0.90 -3.20
C ASP A 58 -9.24 1.75 -3.14
N VAL A 59 -8.41 1.67 -4.19
CA VAL A 59 -7.12 2.34 -4.25
C VAL A 59 -7.05 3.21 -5.50
N VAL A 60 -6.57 4.44 -5.35
CA VAL A 60 -6.27 5.35 -6.46
C VAL A 60 -4.88 5.95 -6.29
N TYR A 61 -4.02 5.76 -7.28
CA TYR A 61 -2.76 6.47 -7.38
C TYR A 61 -2.98 7.80 -8.10
N VAL A 62 -2.43 8.85 -7.53
CA VAL A 62 -2.49 10.22 -8.00
C VAL A 62 -1.10 10.66 -8.43
N GLU A 63 -0.95 11.10 -9.67
CA GLU A 63 0.28 11.67 -10.19
C GLU A 63 0.26 13.20 -10.08
N LEU A 64 1.30 13.79 -9.51
CA LEU A 64 1.47 15.24 -9.39
C LEU A 64 2.39 15.77 -10.50
N ALA A 65 2.13 17.00 -10.98
CA ALA A 65 2.82 17.63 -12.12
C ALA A 65 4.36 17.69 -12.01
N ALA A 66 4.93 17.53 -10.81
CA ALA A 66 6.38 17.53 -10.59
C ALA A 66 7.08 16.20 -10.95
N GLY A 67 6.33 15.16 -11.34
CA GLY A 67 6.84 13.98 -12.05
C GLY A 67 7.79 13.05 -11.27
N ARG A 68 7.83 13.12 -9.93
CA ARG A 68 8.70 12.26 -9.09
C ARG A 68 8.01 11.77 -7.83
N GLY A 69 6.90 11.07 -8.01
CA GLY A 69 6.18 10.38 -6.95
C GLY A 69 4.67 10.43 -7.16
N SER A 70 3.99 9.42 -6.63
CA SER A 70 2.53 9.38 -6.57
C SER A 70 2.04 9.44 -5.13
N VAL A 71 0.78 9.86 -4.97
CA VAL A 71 0.04 9.64 -3.73
C VAL A 71 -0.91 8.48 -3.95
N GLU A 72 -0.86 7.48 -3.09
CA GLU A 72 -1.84 6.40 -3.07
C GLU A 72 -2.95 6.76 -2.08
N LEU A 73 -4.18 6.89 -2.58
CA LEU A 73 -5.37 7.10 -1.79
C LEU A 73 -6.03 5.74 -1.54
N ILE A 74 -6.19 5.38 -0.28
CA ILE A 74 -6.71 4.08 0.16
C ILE A 74 -8.02 4.30 0.89
N CYS A 75 -9.09 3.67 0.41
CA CYS A 75 -10.39 3.67 1.07
C CYS A 75 -10.81 2.24 1.44
N PRO A 76 -10.79 1.87 2.72
CA PRO A 76 -11.27 0.56 3.16
C PRO A 76 -12.77 0.41 2.90
N ARG A 77 -13.16 -0.69 2.24
CA ARG A 77 -14.57 -1.02 1.97
C ARG A 77 -15.21 -1.82 3.11
N ASN A 78 -14.40 -2.55 3.87
CA ASN A 78 -14.84 -3.29 5.04
C ASN A 78 -14.52 -2.54 6.35
N ALA A 79 -15.27 -2.85 7.41
CA ALA A 79 -15.11 -2.20 8.71
C ALA A 79 -13.93 -2.77 9.54
N TYR A 80 -13.25 -3.79 9.05
CA TYR A 80 -12.20 -4.53 9.73
C TYR A 80 -10.90 -4.55 8.91
N GLY A 81 -9.83 -5.07 9.48
CA GLY A 81 -8.50 -5.08 8.86
C GLY A 81 -7.63 -3.87 9.22
N PRO A 82 -6.31 -3.97 8.95
CA PRO A 82 -5.33 -2.92 9.18
C PRO A 82 -5.73 -1.52 8.66
N GLN A 83 -6.15 -1.37 7.41
CA GLN A 83 -6.43 -0.04 6.85
C GLN A 83 -7.69 0.60 7.46
N ALA A 84 -8.74 -0.18 7.69
CA ALA A 84 -9.94 0.30 8.38
C ALA A 84 -9.65 0.70 9.84
N ARG A 85 -8.77 -0.04 10.52
CA ARG A 85 -8.30 0.30 11.87
C ARG A 85 -7.47 1.58 11.85
N LEU A 86 -6.59 1.73 10.87
CA LEU A 86 -5.78 2.94 10.68
C LEU A 86 -6.68 4.17 10.46
N LEU A 87 -7.69 4.07 9.59
CA LEU A 87 -8.64 5.14 9.31
C LEU A 87 -9.33 5.65 10.60
N ARG A 88 -9.77 4.74 11.48
CA ARG A 88 -10.40 5.10 12.76
C ARG A 88 -9.45 5.76 13.75
N GLN A 89 -8.18 5.38 13.72
CA GLN A 89 -7.17 5.90 14.65
C GLN A 89 -6.60 7.25 14.18
N ARG A 90 -6.31 7.35 12.88
CA ARG A 90 -5.69 8.51 12.24
C ARG A 90 -5.96 8.51 10.72
N PRO A 91 -6.97 9.26 10.23
CA PRO A 91 -7.10 9.49 8.80
C PRO A 91 -5.90 10.29 8.25
N GLY A 92 -5.59 10.13 6.96
CA GLY A 92 -4.50 10.81 6.28
C GLY A 92 -3.27 9.93 6.09
N LEU A 93 -2.07 10.51 6.26
CA LEU A 93 -0.80 9.85 5.95
C LEU A 93 -0.66 8.48 6.63
N SER A 94 -0.52 7.45 5.81
CA SER A 94 -0.39 6.05 6.21
C SER A 94 1.07 5.66 6.28
N HIS A 95 1.73 5.67 5.12
CA HIS A 95 3.06 5.12 4.93
C HIS A 95 3.83 5.83 3.81
N THR A 96 5.14 5.59 3.75
CA THR A 96 5.99 5.92 2.61
C THR A 96 6.51 4.63 1.98
N ALA A 97 6.31 4.47 0.67
CA ALA A 97 6.62 3.24 -0.03
C ALA A 97 7.96 3.32 -0.78
N TYR A 98 8.68 2.21 -0.77
CA TYR A 98 9.96 2.07 -1.46
C TYR A 98 10.02 0.75 -2.25
N TRP A 99 10.62 0.81 -3.44
CA TRP A 99 11.08 -0.38 -4.14
C TRP A 99 12.42 -0.84 -3.56
N CYS A 100 12.58 -2.15 -3.45
CA CYS A 100 13.82 -2.77 -2.99
C CYS A 100 14.12 -4.04 -3.80
N GLU A 101 15.31 -4.10 -4.41
CA GLU A 101 15.79 -5.29 -5.12
C GLU A 101 16.05 -6.43 -4.12
N GLU A 102 16.71 -6.13 -3.00
CA GLU A 102 17.03 -7.10 -1.96
C GLU A 102 15.95 -7.16 -0.86
N PHE A 103 14.66 -7.26 -1.26
CA PHE A 103 13.50 -7.13 -0.36
C PHE A 103 13.61 -7.89 0.98
N ILE A 104 13.86 -9.21 0.94
CA ILE A 104 13.95 -10.03 2.16
C ILE A 104 15.13 -9.57 3.04
N GLN A 105 16.28 -9.31 2.42
CA GLN A 105 17.47 -8.83 3.13
C GLN A 105 17.22 -7.47 3.79
N ALA A 106 16.56 -6.55 3.08
CA ALA A 106 16.23 -5.23 3.59
C ALA A 106 15.23 -5.30 4.75
N ALA A 107 14.18 -6.11 4.62
CA ALA A 107 13.20 -6.32 5.68
C ALA A 107 13.87 -6.86 6.95
N ASN A 108 14.67 -7.93 6.83
CA ASN A 108 15.36 -8.54 7.97
C ASN A 108 16.38 -7.59 8.60
N TRP A 109 17.17 -6.86 7.81
CA TRP A 109 18.11 -5.88 8.34
C TRP A 109 17.39 -4.76 9.12
N LEU A 110 16.23 -4.29 8.65
CA LEU A 110 15.44 -3.29 9.35
C LEU A 110 14.83 -3.83 10.64
N LEU A 111 14.35 -5.08 10.64
CA LEU A 111 13.88 -5.78 11.83
C LEU A 111 15.00 -5.93 12.87
N ASP A 112 16.19 -6.33 12.44
CA ASP A 112 17.40 -6.42 13.29
C ASP A 112 17.79 -5.05 13.87
N CYS A 113 17.53 -3.96 13.13
CA CYS A 113 17.70 -2.58 13.60
C CYS A 113 16.57 -2.09 14.53
N GLY A 114 15.59 -2.94 14.83
CA GLY A 114 14.49 -2.70 15.76
C GLY A 114 13.22 -2.12 15.11
N ALA A 115 13.06 -2.23 13.79
CA ALA A 115 11.75 -2.05 13.17
C ALA A 115 10.81 -3.19 13.59
N GLN A 116 9.51 -3.00 13.38
CA GLN A 116 8.47 -3.98 13.69
C GLN A 116 7.64 -4.26 12.44
N LEU A 117 7.40 -5.53 12.14
CA LEU A 117 6.41 -5.90 11.12
C LEU A 117 5.02 -5.46 11.58
N VAL A 118 4.28 -4.81 10.68
CA VAL A 118 2.90 -4.37 10.90
C VAL A 118 1.94 -5.21 10.08
N LEU A 119 2.21 -5.36 8.78
CA LEU A 119 1.43 -6.22 7.90
C LEU A 119 2.24 -6.71 6.70
N ALA A 120 1.81 -7.82 6.10
CA ALA A 120 2.42 -8.40 4.90
C ALA A 120 1.30 -8.89 3.96
N PRO A 121 1.00 -8.21 2.85
CA PRO A 121 0.00 -8.64 1.86
C PRO A 121 0.44 -9.93 1.14
N LEU A 122 -0.49 -10.88 1.01
CA LEU A 122 -0.26 -12.21 0.44
C LEU A 122 -0.91 -12.34 -0.94
N HIS A 123 -0.52 -11.48 -1.88
CA HIS A 123 -1.10 -11.48 -3.23
C HIS A 123 -0.84 -12.79 -3.98
N GLY A 124 -1.92 -13.50 -4.34
CA GLY A 124 -1.84 -14.65 -5.24
C GLY A 124 -1.06 -15.85 -4.70
N VAL A 125 -0.80 -15.91 -3.39
CA VAL A 125 -0.04 -17.00 -2.76
C VAL A 125 -0.93 -18.26 -2.65
N PRO A 126 -0.57 -19.37 -3.31
CA PRO A 126 -1.26 -20.64 -3.11
C PRO A 126 -0.78 -21.28 -1.80
N GLY A 127 -1.62 -21.33 -0.78
CA GLY A 127 -1.33 -21.97 0.50
C GLY A 127 -2.50 -21.80 1.46
N SER A 128 -2.66 -22.71 2.44
CA SER A 128 -3.72 -22.52 3.42
C SER A 128 -3.30 -21.43 4.40
N HIS A 129 -4.17 -20.45 4.67
CA HIS A 129 -3.90 -19.36 5.61
C HIS A 129 -3.43 -19.85 7.00
N ALA A 130 -3.82 -21.07 7.38
CA ALA A 130 -3.42 -21.72 8.62
C ALA A 130 -1.92 -22.07 8.66
N GLU A 131 -1.32 -22.46 7.54
CA GLU A 131 0.12 -22.77 7.47
C GLU A 131 0.95 -21.50 7.65
N LEU A 132 0.61 -20.44 6.90
CA LEU A 132 1.33 -19.16 6.95
C LEU A 132 1.18 -18.43 8.30
N ALA A 133 0.04 -18.56 8.98
CA ALA A 133 -0.15 -17.98 10.31
C ALA A 133 0.83 -18.55 11.36
N SER A 134 1.34 -19.77 11.12
CA SER A 134 2.29 -20.45 12.01
C SER A 134 3.73 -20.52 11.46
N ALA A 135 3.95 -19.97 10.27
CA ALA A 135 5.23 -20.07 9.58
C ALA A 135 6.28 -19.12 10.19
N PRO A 136 7.58 -19.45 10.07
CA PRO A 136 8.66 -18.49 10.28
C PRO A 136 8.43 -17.19 9.50
N LEU A 137 8.87 -16.06 10.08
CA LEU A 137 8.69 -14.75 9.47
C LEU A 137 9.31 -14.67 8.06
N ASP A 138 10.47 -15.28 7.84
CA ASP A 138 11.11 -15.33 6.52
C ASP A 138 10.23 -16.01 5.47
N ASP A 139 9.47 -17.03 5.85
CA ASP A 139 8.55 -17.72 4.93
C ASP A 139 7.32 -16.84 4.62
N VAL A 140 6.83 -16.09 5.61
CA VAL A 140 5.76 -15.09 5.41
C VAL A 140 6.25 -13.98 4.48
N LEU A 141 7.47 -13.48 4.70
CA LEU A 141 8.07 -12.44 3.85
C LEU A 141 8.40 -12.98 2.46
N ALA A 142 8.83 -14.22 2.30
CA ALA A 142 9.08 -14.80 0.98
C ALA A 142 7.79 -15.03 0.19
N ALA A 143 6.69 -15.37 0.88
CA ALA A 143 5.36 -15.46 0.29
C ALA A 143 4.79 -14.09 -0.07
N ALA A 144 5.06 -13.07 0.75
CA ALA A 144 4.63 -11.71 0.51
C ALA A 144 5.54 -11.01 -0.52
N GLN A 145 4.96 -10.24 -1.44
CA GLN A 145 5.73 -9.37 -2.34
C GLN A 145 5.88 -7.95 -1.79
N THR A 146 5.27 -7.71 -0.63
CA THR A 146 5.20 -6.42 0.03
C THR A 146 5.19 -6.63 1.54
N CYS A 147 5.82 -5.75 2.32
CA CYS A 147 5.62 -5.71 3.76
C CYS A 147 5.64 -4.28 4.29
N TYR A 148 5.02 -4.09 5.45
CA TYR A 148 4.94 -2.81 6.11
C TYR A 148 5.67 -2.88 7.44
N LEU A 149 6.64 -1.99 7.62
CA LEU A 149 7.51 -1.95 8.78
C LEU A 149 7.33 -0.63 9.52
N ARG A 150 7.10 -0.70 10.83
CA ARG A 150 7.16 0.45 11.71
C ARG A 150 8.59 0.64 12.20
N LEU A 151 9.21 1.75 11.81
CA LEU A 151 10.52 2.14 12.28
C LEU A 151 10.47 2.58 13.75
N ARG A 152 11.62 2.57 14.43
CA ARG A 152 11.75 3.06 15.83
C ARG A 152 11.34 4.52 16.02
N SER A 153 11.43 5.32 14.96
CA SER A 153 10.96 6.72 14.94
C SER A 153 9.43 6.83 14.93
N GLY A 154 8.70 5.73 14.74
CA GLY A 154 7.26 5.69 14.53
C GLY A 154 6.83 5.82 13.08
N GLY A 155 7.75 6.08 12.15
CA GLY A 155 7.46 6.09 10.71
C GLY A 155 7.01 4.72 10.22
N LEU A 156 5.96 4.68 9.41
CA LEU A 156 5.51 3.45 8.74
C LEU A 156 6.04 3.48 7.30
N ILE A 157 6.78 2.45 6.92
CA ILE A 157 7.24 2.27 5.55
C ILE A 157 6.58 1.05 4.95
N GLU A 158 6.34 1.11 3.64
CA GLU A 158 6.03 -0.04 2.82
C GLU A 158 7.29 -0.39 2.00
N LEU A 159 7.68 -1.65 2.04
CA LEU A 159 8.72 -2.21 1.19
C LEU A 159 8.06 -3.12 0.17
N ASN A 160 8.43 -2.95 -1.09
CA ASN A 160 7.92 -3.74 -2.20
C ASN A 160 9.08 -4.35 -3.00
N THR A 161 8.89 -5.55 -3.54
CA THR A 161 9.85 -6.13 -4.47
C THR A 161 9.83 -5.39 -5.81
N VAL A 162 10.96 -5.36 -6.53
CA VAL A 162 11.01 -4.76 -7.87
C VAL A 162 10.13 -5.53 -8.87
N GLU A 163 9.90 -6.83 -8.68
CA GLU A 163 9.02 -7.63 -9.54
C GLU A 163 7.57 -7.12 -9.52
N SER A 164 7.10 -6.64 -8.36
CA SER A 164 5.75 -6.07 -8.27
C SER A 164 5.58 -4.75 -9.04
N ARG A 165 6.68 -4.06 -9.37
CA ARG A 165 6.70 -2.91 -10.31
C ARG A 165 6.20 -3.28 -11.71
N LEU A 166 6.47 -4.51 -12.15
CA LEU A 166 6.11 -5.01 -13.48
C LEU A 166 4.72 -5.64 -13.51
N GLY A 167 4.19 -5.97 -12.33
CA GLY A 167 2.97 -6.75 -12.13
C GLY A 167 1.73 -5.94 -11.81
N MET A 168 1.73 -4.60 -11.94
CA MET A 168 0.51 -3.79 -11.85
C MET A 168 -0.13 -3.64 -13.24
N PRO A 169 -1.02 -4.55 -13.68
CA PRO A 169 -1.91 -4.24 -14.78
C PRO A 169 -2.79 -3.08 -14.31
N LEU A 170 -2.75 -1.97 -15.06
CA LEU A 170 -3.85 -1.02 -15.08
C LEU A 170 -5.11 -1.83 -15.42
N MET A 171 -5.89 -2.22 -14.41
CA MET A 171 -7.06 -3.09 -14.57
C MET A 171 -8.25 -2.20 -14.94
N TRP A 172 -8.49 -2.04 -16.23
CA TRP A 172 -9.55 -1.21 -16.81
C TRP A 172 -10.96 -1.84 -16.70
N GLY A 173 -11.47 -2.03 -15.47
CA GLY A 173 -12.82 -2.55 -15.26
C GLY A 173 -13.49 -1.92 -14.04
N ASN A 174 -14.59 -1.18 -14.25
CA ASN A 174 -15.35 -0.44 -13.23
C ASN A 174 -14.50 0.57 -12.46
N SER A 175 -13.89 1.51 -13.19
CA SER A 175 -13.09 2.56 -12.58
C SER A 175 -13.95 3.49 -11.70
N ILE A 176 -13.46 3.83 -10.51
CA ILE A 176 -14.08 4.87 -9.69
C ILE A 176 -13.97 6.24 -10.40
N LEU A 177 -12.94 6.42 -11.23
CA LEU A 177 -12.69 7.64 -11.97
C LEU A 177 -13.79 7.93 -13.01
N ASP A 178 -14.42 6.88 -13.56
CA ASP A 178 -15.51 7.00 -14.54
C ASP A 178 -16.79 7.60 -13.96
N ARG A 179 -16.96 7.55 -12.63
CA ARG A 179 -18.14 8.06 -11.92
C ARG A 179 -18.01 9.53 -11.54
N LEU A 180 -16.77 10.06 -11.55
CA LEU A 180 -16.50 11.40 -11.08
C LEU A 180 -16.75 12.44 -12.17
N PRO A 181 -17.39 13.59 -11.84
CA PRO A 181 -17.58 14.65 -12.80
C PRO A 181 -16.22 15.16 -13.30
N VAL A 182 -16.07 15.28 -14.63
CA VAL A 182 -14.93 15.97 -15.23
C VAL A 182 -15.10 17.47 -15.00
N PRO A 183 -14.16 18.18 -14.33
CA PRO A 183 -14.27 19.61 -14.12
C PRO A 183 -14.47 20.35 -15.46
N GLN A 184 -15.44 21.27 -15.54
CA GLN A 184 -15.71 22.03 -16.77
C GLN A 184 -14.47 22.77 -17.31
N ALA A 185 -13.54 23.14 -16.42
CA ALA A 185 -12.27 23.78 -16.76
C ALA A 185 -11.34 22.92 -17.64
N TRP A 186 -11.63 21.63 -17.83
CA TRP A 186 -10.82 20.67 -18.60
C TRP A 186 -11.46 20.28 -19.95
N ARG A 187 -12.57 20.91 -20.33
CA ARG A 187 -13.22 20.71 -21.65
C ARG A 187 -12.69 21.67 -22.74
N ALA A 188 -11.52 22.26 -22.53
CA ALA A 188 -10.89 23.21 -23.45
C ALA A 188 -9.94 22.52 -24.43
#